data_AF-A0A150T3N6-F1
#
_entry.id   AF-A0A150T3N6-F1
#
_cell.length_a   1.000
_cell.length_b   1.000
_cell.length_c   1.000
_cell.angle_alpha   90.00
_cell.angle_beta   90.00
_cell.angle_gamma   90.00
#
_symmetry.space_group_name_H-M   'P 1'
#
loop_
_entity.id
_entity.type
_entity.pdbx_description
1 polymer ?
#
loop_
_entity_poly.entity_id
_entity_poly.type
_entity_poly.pdbx_seq_one_letter_code
_entity_poly.pdbx_strand_id
1 'polypeptide(L)'
;MVSPKRFGFLLNARRPPRALVLRDLSPEEASAAIDWSGWYLPDDAERPGKAERAGVVRLLLSVMAQLARERGWSDWYAGADHPFAWVRAEPLVRVLPDLYVLDHRPLPPLPRQWQTWLPGHRPPRFALEIVAGDWRRAYEEAPAKYWQLGCPELLLFDPEAAAARAPLAEERVPLQLYRRDPDGTYLRVHAGADPLRIEALDAHIVVLKDGPYPTLRVARTS
;
A
#
# COMPACT_ATOMS: atom_id res chain seq x y z
N MET A 1 4.00 -12.54 -51.74
CA MET A 1 3.94 -11.43 -50.77
C MET A 1 2.85 -11.79 -49.77
N VAL A 2 3.26 -12.21 -48.57
CA VAL A 2 2.39 -12.79 -47.55
C VAL A 2 1.83 -11.65 -46.69
N SER A 3 0.51 -11.54 -46.59
CA SER A 3 -0.15 -10.71 -45.57
C SER A 3 -1.25 -11.53 -44.92
N PRO A 4 -1.07 -11.98 -43.68
CA PRO A 4 -2.15 -12.52 -42.88
C PRO A 4 -2.60 -11.46 -41.87
N LYS A 5 -3.92 -11.33 -41.70
CA LYS A 5 -4.62 -11.43 -40.40
C LYS A 5 -6.00 -10.78 -40.50
N ARG A 6 -7.02 -11.64 -40.57
CA ARG A 6 -8.36 -11.39 -40.04
C ARG A 6 -8.79 -12.59 -39.21
N PHE A 7 -8.72 -12.42 -37.90
CA PHE A 7 -9.49 -13.10 -36.84
C PHE A 7 -9.60 -12.00 -35.77
N GLY A 8 -10.73 -11.41 -35.41
CA GLY A 8 -12.11 -11.86 -35.46
C GLY A 8 -12.44 -12.55 -34.14
N PHE A 9 -12.85 -11.79 -33.11
CA PHE A 9 -13.67 -12.33 -32.01
C PHE A 9 -14.68 -11.30 -31.52
N LEU A 10 -15.95 -11.74 -31.53
CA LEU A 10 -17.14 -11.10 -31.01
C LEU A 10 -17.43 -11.57 -29.58
N LEU A 11 -18.02 -10.66 -28.80
CA LEU A 11 -19.00 -10.82 -27.70
C LEU A 11 -18.60 -11.44 -26.34
N ASN A 12 -18.54 -10.52 -25.36
CA ASN A 12 -19.14 -10.51 -24.03
C ASN A 12 -19.15 -11.77 -23.13
N ALA A 13 -18.43 -11.66 -22.01
CA ALA A 13 -18.86 -12.13 -20.69
C ALA A 13 -18.22 -11.23 -19.60
N ARG A 14 -19.05 -10.74 -18.67
CA ARG A 14 -18.76 -10.05 -17.39
C ARG A 14 -17.27 -9.76 -17.12
N ARG A 15 -16.84 -8.50 -17.26
CA ARG A 15 -15.49 -8.07 -16.84
C ARG A 15 -15.39 -8.17 -15.31
N PRO A 16 -14.52 -9.02 -14.73
CA PRO A 16 -14.10 -8.85 -13.35
C PRO A 16 -13.40 -7.47 -13.23
N PRO A 17 -13.38 -6.84 -12.04
CA PRO A 17 -12.65 -5.59 -11.85
C PRO A 17 -11.23 -5.82 -12.34
N ARG A 18 -10.73 -4.97 -13.26
CA ARG A 18 -9.38 -5.08 -13.82
C ARG A 18 -8.43 -5.23 -12.64
N ALA A 19 -7.89 -6.42 -12.41
CA ALA A 19 -6.84 -6.61 -11.44
C ALA A 19 -5.67 -5.77 -11.94
N LEU A 20 -5.24 -4.79 -11.15
CA LEU A 20 -3.95 -4.18 -11.39
C LEU A 20 -2.92 -5.28 -11.08
N VAL A 21 -2.23 -5.73 -12.11
CA VAL A 21 -1.19 -6.77 -12.06
C VAL A 21 0.10 -6.08 -12.45
N LEU A 22 1.03 -5.98 -11.50
CA LEU A 22 2.38 -5.47 -11.74
C LEU A 22 3.34 -6.66 -11.67
N ARG A 23 4.29 -6.74 -12.60
CA ARG A 23 5.28 -7.83 -12.67
C ARG A 23 6.69 -7.26 -12.78
N ASP A 24 7.64 -7.95 -12.18
CA ASP A 24 9.07 -7.63 -12.29
C ASP A 24 9.48 -7.53 -13.77
N LEU A 25 10.17 -6.43 -14.08
CA LEU A 25 10.69 -6.16 -15.42
C LEU A 25 11.94 -7.01 -15.67
N SER A 26 12.14 -7.46 -16.91
CA SER A 26 13.42 -8.05 -17.31
C SER A 26 14.55 -7.03 -17.22
N PRO A 27 15.82 -7.45 -17.10
CA PRO A 27 16.96 -6.52 -17.10
C PRO A 27 17.00 -5.60 -18.33
N GLU A 28 16.55 -6.08 -19.49
CA GLU A 28 16.47 -5.30 -20.74
C GLU A 28 15.34 -4.26 -20.66
N GLU A 29 14.16 -4.62 -20.16
CA GLU A 29 13.03 -3.70 -19.91
C GLU A 29 13.41 -2.62 -18.87
N ALA A 30 14.25 -2.96 -17.90
CA ALA A 30 14.76 -2.04 -16.88
C ALA A 30 15.88 -1.11 -17.37
N SER A 31 16.54 -1.42 -18.51
CA SER A 31 17.69 -0.66 -19.01
C SER A 31 17.32 0.63 -19.77
N ALA A 32 16.05 0.82 -20.11
CA ALA A 32 15.54 2.10 -20.56
C ALA A 32 15.63 3.12 -19.41
N ALA A 33 16.10 4.34 -19.70
CA ALA A 33 16.14 5.41 -18.70
C ALA A 33 14.71 5.72 -18.22
N ILE A 34 14.36 5.25 -17.03
CA ILE A 34 13.07 5.52 -16.40
C ILE A 34 13.06 6.99 -15.96
N ASP A 35 12.06 7.75 -16.39
CA ASP A 35 11.79 9.08 -15.85
C ASP A 35 11.12 8.93 -14.48
N TRP A 36 11.87 9.28 -13.44
CA TRP A 36 11.45 9.17 -12.04
C TRP A 36 10.75 10.42 -11.49
N SER A 37 10.72 11.52 -12.26
CA SER A 37 10.30 12.84 -11.76
C SER A 37 8.88 12.84 -11.18
N GLY A 38 7.97 12.06 -11.76
CA GLY A 38 6.60 11.91 -11.26
C GLY A 38 6.49 11.26 -9.87
N TRP A 39 7.56 10.63 -9.39
CA TRP A 39 7.60 9.90 -8.12
C TRP A 39 8.42 10.60 -7.04
N TYR A 40 8.96 11.78 -7.32
CA TYR A 40 9.67 12.55 -6.32
C TYR A 40 8.73 13.02 -5.20
N LEU A 41 9.15 12.78 -3.97
CA LEU A 41 8.51 13.30 -2.77
C LEU A 41 9.51 14.19 -2.03
N PRO A 42 9.47 15.52 -2.18
CA PRO A 42 10.34 16.47 -1.44
C PRO A 42 10.14 16.40 0.08
N ASP A 43 11.10 16.93 0.85
CA ASP A 43 11.02 16.95 2.33
C ASP A 43 9.91 17.90 2.85
N ASP A 44 9.57 18.92 2.08
CA ASP A 44 8.57 19.95 2.37
C ASP A 44 7.20 19.68 1.70
N ALA A 45 7.01 18.48 1.14
CA ALA A 45 5.77 18.11 0.48
C ALA A 45 4.59 18.14 1.46
N GLU A 46 3.58 18.96 1.15
CA GLU A 46 2.35 19.03 1.93
C GLU A 46 1.55 17.73 1.77
N ARG A 47 0.99 17.22 2.87
CA ARG A 47 0.19 15.99 2.89
C ARG A 47 -1.29 16.32 3.17
N PRO A 48 -2.18 16.13 2.19
CA PRO A 48 -3.62 16.30 2.40
C PRO A 48 -4.16 15.39 3.50
N GLY A 49 -5.11 15.89 4.30
CA GLY A 49 -5.79 15.09 5.32
C GLY A 49 -4.93 14.70 6.53
N LYS A 50 -3.90 15.51 6.87
CA LYS A 50 -2.94 15.20 7.94
C LYS A 50 -3.62 14.92 9.30
N ALA A 51 -4.66 15.67 9.66
CA ALA A 51 -5.34 15.52 10.94
C ALA A 51 -6.14 14.21 11.02
N GLU A 52 -6.87 13.89 9.95
CA GLU A 52 -7.67 12.68 9.79
C GLU A 52 -6.77 11.43 9.80
N ARG A 53 -5.66 11.47 9.05
CA ARG A 53 -4.63 10.42 9.02
C ARG A 53 -4.09 10.14 10.43
N ALA A 54 -3.73 11.18 11.17
CA ALA A 54 -3.11 11.05 12.50
C ALA A 54 -4.03 10.32 13.51
N GLY A 55 -5.34 10.54 13.45
CA GLY A 55 -6.31 9.87 14.32
C GLY A 55 -6.34 8.36 14.10
N VAL A 56 -6.42 7.93 12.84
CA VAL A 56 -6.43 6.50 12.45
C VAL A 56 -5.10 5.84 12.78
N VAL A 57 -3.98 6.46 12.41
CA VAL A 57 -2.62 5.94 12.65
C VAL A 57 -2.36 5.74 14.14
N ARG A 58 -2.69 6.72 14.98
CA ARG A 58 -2.51 6.62 16.43
C ARG A 58 -3.27 5.43 17.04
N LEU A 59 -4.52 5.24 16.63
CA LEU A 59 -5.34 4.11 17.08
C LEU A 59 -4.71 2.79 16.64
N LEU A 60 -4.33 2.67 15.37
CA LEU A 60 -3.75 1.45 14.83
C LEU A 60 -2.42 1.10 15.46
N LEU A 61 -1.52 2.06 15.68
CA LEU A 61 -0.24 1.81 16.37
C LEU A 61 -0.47 1.27 17.79
N SER A 62 -1.44 1.83 18.52
CA SER A 62 -1.81 1.32 19.85
C SER A 62 -2.33 -0.11 19.80
N VAL A 63 -3.20 -0.43 18.84
CA VAL A 63 -3.75 -1.77 18.65
C VAL A 63 -2.67 -2.77 18.20
N MET A 64 -1.75 -2.36 17.34
CA MET A 64 -0.62 -3.18 16.91
C MET A 64 0.32 -3.53 18.06
N ALA A 65 0.60 -2.57 18.96
CA ALA A 65 1.40 -2.82 20.14
C ALA A 65 0.74 -3.87 21.07
N GLN A 66 -0.58 -3.78 21.25
CA GLN A 66 -1.34 -4.77 22.02
C GLN A 66 -1.32 -6.14 21.33
N LEU A 67 -1.60 -6.20 20.03
CA LEU A 67 -1.59 -7.43 19.24
C LEU A 67 -0.24 -8.15 19.34
N ALA A 68 0.86 -7.41 19.18
CA ALA A 68 2.20 -7.95 19.28
C ALA A 68 2.50 -8.55 20.66
N ARG A 69 2.06 -7.89 21.75
CA ARG A 69 2.21 -8.43 23.11
C ARG A 69 1.45 -9.74 23.28
N GLU A 70 0.22 -9.79 22.80
CA GLU A 70 -0.63 -11.00 22.87
C GLU A 70 -0.05 -12.16 22.05
N ARG A 71 0.56 -11.86 20.90
CA ARG A 71 1.18 -12.85 20.01
C ARG A 71 2.62 -13.19 20.35
N GLY A 72 3.21 -12.53 21.36
CA GLY A 72 4.60 -12.75 21.76
C GLY A 72 5.62 -12.27 20.73
N TRP A 73 5.28 -11.31 19.86
CA TRP A 73 6.23 -10.76 18.90
C TRP A 73 7.30 -9.94 19.63
N SER A 74 8.55 -10.38 19.54
CA SER A 74 9.70 -9.80 20.24
C SER A 74 10.56 -8.91 19.34
N ASP A 75 10.77 -9.32 18.08
CA ASP A 75 11.59 -8.62 17.10
C ASP A 75 10.71 -8.04 15.98
N TRP A 76 10.10 -6.89 16.24
CA TRP A 76 9.24 -6.19 15.30
C TRP A 76 9.22 -4.69 15.62
N TYR A 77 8.73 -3.91 14.65
CA TYR A 77 8.49 -2.49 14.83
C TYR A 77 7.31 -2.04 13.98
N ALA A 78 6.49 -1.14 14.50
CA ALA A 78 5.53 -0.37 13.71
C ALA A 78 5.80 1.11 13.90
N GLY A 79 5.72 1.85 12.80
CA GLY A 79 5.96 3.29 12.79
C GLY A 79 5.09 4.01 11.77
N ALA A 80 5.26 5.32 11.75
CA ALA A 80 4.63 6.25 10.82
C ALA A 80 5.65 7.35 10.48
N ASP A 81 5.37 8.20 9.48
CA ASP A 81 6.13 9.42 9.19
C ASP A 81 7.62 9.22 8.86
N HIS A 82 8.03 8.04 8.36
CA HIS A 82 9.39 7.80 7.85
C HIS A 82 9.34 7.45 6.36
N PRO A 83 10.08 8.17 5.49
CA PRO A 83 10.14 7.82 4.07
C PRO A 83 10.91 6.53 3.81
N PHE A 84 10.56 5.83 2.74
CA PHE A 84 11.28 4.66 2.21
C PHE A 84 11.67 4.91 0.76
N ALA A 85 12.97 4.98 0.47
CA ALA A 85 13.50 5.03 -0.90
C ALA A 85 14.14 3.71 -1.32
N TRP A 86 14.02 3.43 -2.61
CA TRP A 86 14.57 2.21 -3.22
C TRP A 86 15.50 2.46 -4.43
N VAL A 87 15.52 3.68 -4.97
CA VAL A 87 16.41 4.04 -6.09
C VAL A 87 17.62 4.82 -5.57
N ARG A 88 18.81 4.17 -5.53
CA ARG A 88 20.03 4.78 -4.97
C ARG A 88 20.44 6.10 -5.63
N ALA A 89 20.29 6.18 -6.96
CA ALA A 89 20.63 7.37 -7.72
C ALA A 89 19.60 8.51 -7.53
N GLU A 90 18.40 8.18 -7.08
CA GLU A 90 17.25 9.08 -7.01
C GLU A 90 16.59 9.00 -5.62
N PRO A 91 17.22 9.52 -4.56
CA PRO A 91 16.78 9.30 -3.17
C PRO A 91 15.43 9.95 -2.82
N LEU A 92 14.92 10.84 -3.67
CA LEU A 92 13.58 11.41 -3.58
C LEU A 92 12.50 10.52 -4.20
N VAL A 93 12.88 9.46 -4.92
CA VAL A 93 11.98 8.36 -5.29
C VAL A 93 11.73 7.55 -4.04
N ARG A 94 10.67 7.93 -3.34
CA ARG A 94 10.32 7.39 -2.04
C ARG A 94 8.82 7.43 -1.80
N VAL A 95 8.38 6.57 -0.90
CA VAL A 95 7.02 6.60 -0.31
C VAL A 95 7.11 7.08 1.12
N LEU A 96 6.00 7.57 1.65
CA LEU A 96 5.86 7.96 3.04
C LEU A 96 4.59 7.29 3.59
N PRO A 97 4.69 6.01 4.01
CA PRO A 97 3.55 5.28 4.53
C PRO A 97 2.94 6.00 5.72
N ASP A 98 1.60 6.03 5.80
CA ASP A 98 0.92 6.52 7.01
C ASP A 98 1.18 5.60 8.20
N LEU A 99 1.27 4.30 7.95
CA LEU A 99 1.72 3.31 8.91
C LEU A 99 2.49 2.21 8.18
N TYR A 100 3.55 1.72 8.81
CA TYR A 100 4.31 0.58 8.33
C TYR A 100 4.68 -0.37 9.46
N VAL A 101 4.95 -1.62 9.10
CA VAL A 101 5.46 -2.64 10.01
C VAL A 101 6.75 -3.24 9.44
N LEU A 102 7.73 -3.49 10.29
CA LEU A 102 9.01 -4.15 9.97
C LEU A 102 9.09 -5.50 10.69
N ASP A 103 9.76 -6.46 10.04
CA ASP A 103 10.08 -7.79 10.61
C ASP A 103 11.17 -7.77 11.68
N HIS A 104 11.76 -6.61 11.97
CA HIS A 104 12.79 -6.46 12.98
C HIS A 104 12.61 -5.14 13.71
N ARG A 105 13.04 -5.10 14.96
CA ARG A 105 13.12 -3.87 15.73
C ARG A 105 14.41 -3.13 15.36
N PRO A 106 14.32 -1.93 14.75
CA PRO A 106 15.52 -1.17 14.45
C PRO A 106 16.14 -0.61 15.73
N LEU A 107 17.47 -0.47 15.71
CA LEU A 107 18.20 0.17 16.79
C LEU A 107 17.99 1.69 16.73
N PRO A 108 17.66 2.35 17.85
CA PRO A 108 17.60 3.80 17.89
C PRO A 108 19.00 4.44 17.75
N PRO A 109 19.11 5.65 17.21
CA PRO A 109 18.02 6.46 16.65
C PRO A 109 17.50 5.90 15.32
N LEU A 110 16.20 6.06 15.06
CA LEU A 110 15.62 5.69 13.77
C LEU A 110 16.22 6.57 12.66
N PRO A 111 16.43 6.02 11.45
CA PRO A 111 16.91 6.81 10.34
C PRO A 111 15.84 7.82 9.93
N ARG A 112 16.24 9.02 9.48
CA ARG A 112 15.29 10.00 8.92
C ARG A 112 14.56 9.48 7.68
N GLN A 113 15.16 8.52 6.98
CA GLN A 113 14.64 7.86 5.80
C GLN A 113 15.23 6.45 5.70
N TRP A 114 14.39 5.48 5.43
CA TRP A 114 14.81 4.13 5.06
C TRP A 114 15.29 4.13 3.61
N GLN A 115 16.45 3.55 3.37
CA GLN A 115 17.13 3.52 2.07
C GLN A 115 17.50 2.07 1.79
N THR A 116 16.73 1.37 0.96
CA THR A 116 16.81 -0.11 0.87
C THR A 116 18.12 -0.66 0.31
N TRP A 117 18.97 0.22 -0.26
CA TRP A 117 20.33 -0.12 -0.67
C TRP A 117 21.36 -0.07 0.47
N LEU A 118 20.99 0.41 1.67
CA LEU A 118 21.87 0.39 2.83
C LEU A 118 21.69 -0.90 3.64
N PRO A 119 22.76 -1.46 4.23
CA PRO A 119 22.67 -2.63 5.09
C PRO A 119 21.65 -2.43 6.23
N GLY A 120 20.76 -3.42 6.41
CA GLY A 120 19.73 -3.40 7.46
C GLY A 120 18.47 -2.59 7.14
N HIS A 121 18.49 -1.71 6.14
CA HIS A 121 17.30 -1.00 5.69
C HIS A 121 16.49 -1.90 4.76
N ARG A 122 15.33 -2.36 5.23
CA ARG A 122 14.47 -3.28 4.47
C ARG A 122 13.13 -2.61 4.12
N PRO A 123 12.49 -3.03 3.01
CA PRO A 123 11.09 -2.70 2.76
C PRO A 123 10.21 -3.11 3.95
N PRO A 124 9.10 -2.41 4.21
CA PRO A 124 8.18 -2.81 5.25
C PRO A 124 7.46 -4.11 4.85
N ARG A 125 7.21 -5.00 5.83
CA ARG A 125 6.41 -6.23 5.61
C ARG A 125 4.95 -5.91 5.31
N PHE A 126 4.48 -4.76 5.80
CA PHE A 126 3.15 -4.22 5.62
C PHE A 126 3.20 -2.70 5.58
N ALA A 127 2.45 -2.10 4.66
CA ALA A 127 2.21 -0.67 4.62
C ALA A 127 0.71 -0.36 4.54
N LEU A 128 0.31 0.74 5.17
CA LEU A 128 -1.02 1.34 5.06
C LEU A 128 -0.88 2.75 4.49
N GLU A 129 -1.69 3.03 3.48
CA GLU A 129 -1.93 4.37 2.96
C GLU A 129 -3.40 4.73 3.16
N ILE A 130 -3.65 5.88 3.77
CA ILE A 130 -4.96 6.49 3.90
C ILE A 130 -5.11 7.46 2.73
N VAL A 131 -6.16 7.32 1.96
CA VAL A 131 -6.38 8.10 0.75
C VAL A 131 -6.98 9.46 1.13
N ALA A 132 -6.40 10.53 0.60
CA ALA A 132 -6.94 11.89 0.69
C ALA A 132 -6.49 12.70 -0.53
N GLY A 133 -7.33 13.62 -1.00
CA GLY A 133 -7.07 14.42 -2.20
C GLY A 133 -7.36 13.64 -3.49
N ASP A 134 -6.41 13.64 -4.42
CA ASP A 134 -6.55 12.93 -5.70
C ASP A 134 -6.50 11.41 -5.50
N TRP A 135 -7.67 10.82 -5.29
CA TRP A 135 -7.82 9.39 -5.05
C TRP A 135 -7.44 8.54 -6.28
N ARG A 136 -7.62 9.04 -7.50
CA ARG A 136 -7.23 8.29 -8.73
C ARG A 136 -5.73 8.11 -8.75
N ARG A 137 -5.00 9.22 -8.54
CA ARG A 137 -3.54 9.19 -8.45
C ARG A 137 -3.05 8.28 -7.33
N ALA A 138 -3.69 8.32 -6.16
CA ALA A 138 -3.34 7.43 -5.05
C ALA A 138 -3.53 5.94 -5.41
N TYR A 139 -4.64 5.60 -6.09
CA TYR A 139 -4.97 4.23 -6.48
C TYR A 139 -4.05 3.69 -7.57
N GLU A 140 -3.54 4.56 -8.45
CA GLU A 140 -2.67 4.19 -9.55
C GLU A 140 -1.19 4.16 -9.15
N GLU A 141 -0.70 5.20 -8.45
CA GLU A 141 0.72 5.34 -8.15
C GLU A 141 1.18 4.55 -6.93
N ALA A 142 0.38 4.52 -5.85
CA ALA A 142 0.83 3.89 -4.61
C ALA A 142 1.15 2.39 -4.82
N PRO A 143 0.28 1.58 -5.45
CA PRO A 143 0.61 0.17 -5.69
C PRO A 143 1.89 -0.02 -6.51
N ALA A 144 2.11 0.83 -7.52
CA ALA A 144 3.31 0.78 -8.35
C ALA A 144 4.59 1.09 -7.56
N LYS A 145 4.55 2.11 -6.70
CA LYS A 145 5.66 2.49 -5.83
C LYS A 145 5.98 1.41 -4.80
N TYR A 146 4.97 0.86 -4.13
CA TYR A 146 5.16 -0.22 -3.14
C TYR A 146 5.60 -1.54 -3.77
N TRP A 147 5.15 -1.80 -4.99
CA TRP A 147 5.68 -2.91 -5.78
C TRP A 147 7.17 -2.71 -6.10
N GLN A 148 7.62 -1.55 -6.57
CA GLN A 148 9.06 -1.37 -6.79
C GLN A 148 9.89 -1.34 -5.50
N LEU A 149 9.33 -0.81 -4.41
CA LEU A 149 9.95 -0.84 -3.09
C LEU A 149 10.18 -2.28 -2.59
N GLY A 150 9.43 -3.26 -3.09
CA GLY A 150 9.51 -4.64 -2.61
C GLY A 150 8.63 -4.93 -1.38
N CYS A 151 7.61 -4.11 -1.13
CA CYS A 151 6.69 -4.32 -0.02
C CYS A 151 5.79 -5.55 -0.28
N PRO A 152 5.67 -6.52 0.66
CA PRO A 152 4.83 -7.70 0.47
C PRO A 152 3.32 -7.41 0.48
N GLU A 153 2.84 -6.55 1.39
CA GLU A 153 1.42 -6.21 1.49
C GLU A 153 1.21 -4.70 1.65
N LEU A 154 0.34 -4.13 0.82
CA LEU A 154 -0.12 -2.74 0.89
C LEU A 154 -1.63 -2.70 1.06
N LEU A 155 -2.11 -2.03 2.10
CA LEU A 155 -3.51 -1.68 2.26
C LEU A 155 -3.73 -0.21 1.90
N LEU A 156 -4.62 0.06 0.95
CA LEU A 156 -5.18 1.39 0.74
C LEU A 156 -6.52 1.48 1.48
N PHE A 157 -6.68 2.50 2.32
CA PHE A 157 -7.94 2.83 2.98
C PHE A 157 -8.47 4.18 2.50
N ASP A 158 -9.65 4.18 1.91
CA ASP A 158 -10.33 5.40 1.46
C ASP A 158 -11.48 5.76 2.40
N PRO A 159 -11.26 6.70 3.35
CA PRO A 159 -12.27 7.07 4.34
C PRO A 159 -13.48 7.77 3.71
N GLU A 160 -13.32 8.48 2.59
CA GLU A 160 -14.45 9.10 1.89
C GLU A 160 -15.32 8.04 1.23
N ALA A 161 -14.71 7.05 0.57
CA ALA A 161 -15.45 5.90 0.03
C ALA A 161 -16.15 5.10 1.14
N ALA A 162 -15.52 4.98 2.32
CA ALA A 162 -16.11 4.33 3.48
C ALA A 162 -17.31 5.08 4.05
N ALA A 163 -17.26 6.42 4.06
CA ALA A 163 -18.31 7.30 4.57
C ALA A 163 -19.50 7.42 3.61
N ALA A 164 -19.28 7.18 2.32
CA ALA A 164 -20.30 7.39 1.30
C ALA A 164 -21.51 6.46 1.51
N ARG A 165 -22.72 7.05 1.40
CA ARG A 165 -24.00 6.31 1.49
C ARG A 165 -24.33 5.53 0.22
N ALA A 166 -23.70 5.91 -0.89
CA ALA A 166 -23.78 5.27 -2.20
C ALA A 166 -22.40 5.34 -2.86
N PRO A 167 -22.08 4.46 -3.84
CA PRO A 167 -20.80 4.50 -4.55
C PRO A 167 -20.53 5.89 -5.15
N LEU A 168 -19.36 6.47 -4.83
CA LEU A 168 -18.92 7.76 -5.39
C LEU A 168 -18.45 7.63 -6.85
N ALA A 169 -17.87 6.47 -7.16
CA ALA A 169 -17.50 6.01 -8.49
C ALA A 169 -17.45 4.47 -8.44
N GLU A 170 -17.58 3.79 -9.57
CA GLU A 170 -17.57 2.31 -9.62
C GLU A 170 -16.23 1.75 -9.12
N GLU A 171 -15.14 2.45 -9.41
CA GLU A 171 -13.78 2.06 -9.05
C GLU A 171 -13.36 2.48 -7.63
N ARG A 172 -14.07 3.42 -6.99
CA ARG A 172 -13.67 4.01 -5.70
C ARG A 172 -14.25 3.21 -4.54
N VAL A 173 -13.39 2.49 -3.82
CA VAL A 173 -13.80 1.50 -2.81
C VAL A 173 -13.11 1.74 -1.46
N PRO A 174 -13.75 1.39 -0.32
CA PRO A 174 -13.19 1.66 1.01
C PRO A 174 -11.84 1.02 1.27
N LEU A 175 -11.63 -0.23 0.84
CA LEU A 175 -10.37 -0.96 1.03
C LEU A 175 -9.89 -1.54 -0.29
N GLN A 176 -8.58 -1.47 -0.50
CA GLN A 176 -7.87 -2.26 -1.50
C GLN A 176 -6.65 -2.91 -0.86
N LEU A 177 -6.54 -4.22 -0.95
CA LEU A 177 -5.35 -4.95 -0.51
C LEU A 177 -4.56 -5.40 -1.73
N TYR A 178 -3.29 -5.04 -1.76
CA TYR A 178 -2.31 -5.53 -2.71
C TYR A 178 -1.36 -6.50 -2.01
N ARG A 179 -1.04 -7.61 -2.68
CA ARG A 179 -0.12 -8.63 -2.17
C ARG A 179 0.88 -9.01 -3.24
N ARG A 180 2.13 -9.23 -2.80
CA ARG A 180 3.18 -9.82 -3.62
C ARG A 180 3.08 -11.34 -3.58
N ASP A 181 2.93 -11.93 -4.75
CA ASP A 181 3.02 -13.37 -4.94
C ASP A 181 4.48 -13.85 -4.99
N PRO A 182 4.73 -15.15 -4.77
CA PRO A 182 6.09 -15.71 -4.80
C PRO A 182 6.86 -15.49 -6.11
N ASP A 183 6.16 -15.27 -7.23
CA ASP A 183 6.76 -14.99 -8.53
C ASP A 183 7.12 -13.50 -8.74
N GLY A 184 6.90 -12.67 -7.73
CA GLY A 184 7.16 -11.22 -7.76
C GLY A 184 5.97 -10.38 -8.24
N THR A 185 4.87 -11.00 -8.67
CA THR A 185 3.67 -10.29 -9.13
C THR A 185 2.99 -9.56 -7.97
N TYR A 186 2.56 -8.32 -8.18
CA TYR A 186 1.76 -7.55 -7.23
C TYR A 186 0.30 -7.51 -7.66
N LEU A 187 -0.56 -8.21 -6.91
CA LEU A 187 -1.97 -8.40 -7.22
C LEU A 187 -2.85 -7.63 -6.26
N ARG A 188 -3.88 -6.97 -6.80
CA ARG A 188 -5.02 -6.52 -5.99
C ARG A 188 -5.89 -7.72 -5.60
N VAL A 189 -5.70 -8.24 -4.40
CA VAL A 189 -6.41 -9.43 -3.87
C VAL A 189 -7.74 -9.08 -3.19
N HIS A 190 -7.96 -7.81 -2.84
CA HIS A 190 -9.23 -7.33 -2.28
C HIS A 190 -9.61 -5.95 -2.83
N ALA A 191 -10.90 -5.71 -3.03
CA ALA A 191 -11.48 -4.41 -3.34
C ALA A 191 -12.92 -4.34 -2.82
N GLY A 192 -13.19 -3.49 -1.81
CA GLY A 192 -14.52 -3.39 -1.22
C GLY A 192 -14.52 -2.94 0.24
N ALA A 193 -15.66 -3.07 0.91
CA ALA A 193 -15.83 -2.68 2.32
C ALA A 193 -15.72 -3.86 3.30
N ASP A 194 -15.71 -5.09 2.77
CA ASP A 194 -15.79 -6.29 3.60
C ASP A 194 -14.53 -6.47 4.47
N PRO A 195 -14.67 -7.09 5.66
CA PRO A 195 -13.53 -7.51 6.46
C PRO A 195 -12.52 -8.31 5.64
N LEU A 196 -11.24 -8.05 5.84
CA LEU A 196 -10.18 -8.76 5.11
C LEU A 196 -9.01 -9.12 6.01
N ARG A 197 -8.36 -10.23 5.71
CA ARG A 197 -7.22 -10.76 6.45
C ARG A 197 -5.92 -10.15 5.92
N ILE A 198 -5.14 -9.52 6.79
CA ILE A 198 -3.80 -8.98 6.45
C ILE A 198 -2.75 -9.99 6.91
N GLU A 199 -2.23 -10.81 6.00
CA GLU A 199 -1.34 -11.93 6.35
C GLU A 199 -0.13 -11.43 7.14
N ALA A 200 0.41 -10.27 6.76
CA ALA A 200 1.53 -9.64 7.44
C ALA A 200 1.25 -9.30 8.91
N LEU A 201 -0.01 -9.16 9.34
CA LEU A 201 -0.35 -8.80 10.73
C LEU A 201 -0.91 -9.96 11.56
N ASP A 202 -1.10 -11.14 10.98
CA ASP A 202 -1.90 -12.21 11.58
C ASP A 202 -3.27 -11.78 12.18
N ALA A 203 -3.92 -10.78 11.55
CA ALA A 203 -5.22 -10.26 11.97
C ALA A 203 -6.14 -9.88 10.80
N HIS A 204 -7.41 -9.61 11.12
CA HIS A 204 -8.38 -9.03 10.20
C HIS A 204 -8.45 -7.52 10.37
N ILE A 205 -8.70 -6.81 9.27
CA ILE A 205 -9.04 -5.39 9.26
C ILE A 205 -10.52 -5.26 8.91
N VAL A 206 -11.21 -4.40 9.67
CA VAL A 206 -12.62 -4.08 9.49
C VAL A 206 -12.78 -2.57 9.39
N VAL A 207 -13.57 -2.11 8.42
CA VAL A 207 -14.01 -0.71 8.36
C VAL A 207 -15.07 -0.48 9.43
N LEU A 208 -14.81 0.44 10.35
CA LEU A 208 -15.82 0.94 11.28
C LEU A 208 -16.40 2.23 10.73
N LYS A 209 -17.73 2.28 10.62
CA LYS A 209 -18.48 3.48 10.22
C LYS A 209 -19.15 4.17 11.41
N ASP A 210 -19.16 3.51 12.56
CA ASP A 210 -19.80 3.99 13.79
C ASP A 210 -18.85 4.97 14.49
N GLY A 211 -18.94 6.24 14.12
CA GLY A 211 -18.10 7.32 14.63
C GLY A 211 -18.25 8.59 13.80
N PRO A 212 -17.64 9.71 14.23
CA PRO A 212 -17.68 10.95 13.46
C PRO A 212 -16.98 10.83 12.10
N TYR A 213 -16.02 9.90 11.98
CA TYR A 213 -15.30 9.58 10.74
C TYR A 213 -15.06 8.07 10.66
N PRO A 214 -15.11 7.46 9.45
CA PRO A 214 -14.74 6.06 9.29
C PRO A 214 -13.30 5.79 9.73
N THR A 215 -13.09 4.64 10.37
CA THR A 215 -11.77 4.21 10.86
C THR A 215 -11.55 2.72 10.59
N LEU A 216 -10.34 2.25 10.85
CA LEU A 216 -9.98 0.84 10.78
C LEU A 216 -9.91 0.25 12.18
N ARG A 217 -10.45 -0.95 12.33
CA ARG A 217 -10.24 -1.80 13.50
C ARG A 217 -9.47 -3.03 13.10
N VAL A 218 -8.48 -3.38 13.92
CA VAL A 218 -7.88 -4.72 13.89
C VAL A 218 -8.77 -5.65 14.70
N ALA A 219 -9.41 -6.60 14.01
CA ALA A 219 -10.20 -7.66 14.63
C ALA A 219 -9.33 -8.92 14.75
N ARG A 220 -9.40 -9.55 15.92
CA ARG A 220 -8.90 -10.92 16.09
C ARG A 220 -9.73 -11.84 15.20
N THR A 221 -9.08 -12.88 14.65
CA THR A 221 -9.75 -13.96 13.94
C THR A 221 -10.97 -14.43 14.74
N SER A 222 -12.11 -14.58 14.06
CA SER A 222 -13.31 -15.26 14.58
C SER A 222 -12.99 -16.69 14.98
#